data_AF-A0A645IY50-F1
#
_entry.id   AF-A0A645IY50-F1
#
_cell.length_a   1.000
_cell.length_b   1.000
_cell.length_c   1.000
_cell.angle_alpha   90.00
_cell.angle_beta   90.00
_cell.angle_gamma   90.00
#
_symmetry.space_group_name_H-M   'P 1'
#
loop_
_entity.id
_entity.type
_entity.pdbx_description
1 polymer ?
#
loop_
_entity_poly.entity_id
_entity_poly.type
_entity_poly.pdbx_seq_one_letter_code
_entity_poly.pdbx_strand_id
1 'polypeptide(L)'
;MYSRYAAPILSEFQTLFLEQRFDEAGEKLLGLIGLGPGLTPSGDDFVLGVFAAIYSFGMNKDIISSLKNIMAQKAKNKTNIISYNMLRQGAMGGFIEWAEDMADAVIYGDPQQIEAAFSRMLKIGSSSGSDISAGILFGITNILALLKQETETTESH
;
A
#
# COMPACT_ATOMS: atom_id res chain seq x y z
N MET A 1 -15.99 -11.56 3.70
CA MET A 1 -16.95 -10.81 2.86
C MET A 1 -16.25 -9.70 2.07
N TYR A 2 -15.38 -8.91 2.72
CA TYR A 2 -14.53 -7.90 2.06
C TYR A 2 -13.60 -8.44 0.96
N SER A 3 -12.99 -9.62 1.13
CA SER A 3 -12.05 -10.17 0.14
C SER A 3 -12.67 -10.37 -1.25
N ARG A 4 -13.97 -10.70 -1.35
CA ARG A 4 -14.65 -10.87 -2.66
C ARG A 4 -14.91 -9.56 -3.39
N TYR A 5 -15.11 -8.46 -2.65
CA TYR A 5 -15.28 -7.13 -3.24
C TYR A 5 -13.93 -6.50 -3.59
N ALA A 6 -12.93 -6.69 -2.73
CA ALA A 6 -11.57 -6.17 -2.95
C ALA A 6 -10.81 -6.95 -4.04
N ALA A 7 -11.03 -8.27 -4.18
CA ALA A 7 -10.31 -9.10 -5.14
C ALA A 7 -10.28 -8.56 -6.59
N PRO A 8 -11.41 -8.19 -7.23
CA PRO A 8 -11.37 -7.64 -8.58
C PRO A 8 -10.61 -6.31 -8.64
N ILE A 9 -10.77 -5.44 -7.64
CA ILE A 9 -10.03 -4.17 -7.54
C ILE A 9 -8.53 -4.40 -7.46
N LEU A 10 -8.10 -5.33 -6.61
CA LEU A 10 -6.68 -5.66 -6.41
C LEU A 10 -6.08 -6.36 -7.63
N SER A 11 -6.86 -7.21 -8.31
CA SER A 11 -6.43 -7.84 -9.56
C SER A 11 -6.24 -6.81 -10.67
N GLU A 12 -7.19 -5.88 -10.84
CA GLU A 12 -7.07 -4.80 -11.83
C GLU A 12 -5.91 -3.86 -11.49
N PHE A 13 -5.71 -3.54 -10.20
CA PHE A 13 -4.54 -2.79 -9.73
C PHE A 13 -3.26 -3.48 -10.17
N GLN A 14 -3.11 -4.78 -9.88
CA GLN A 14 -1.91 -5.54 -10.19
C GLN A 14 -1.62 -5.55 -11.70
N THR A 15 -2.63 -5.79 -12.53
CA THR A 15 -2.46 -5.74 -13.99
C THR A 15 -1.96 -4.37 -14.45
N LEU A 16 -2.63 -3.28 -14.03
CA LEU A 16 -2.26 -1.92 -14.41
C LEU A 16 -0.88 -1.52 -13.89
N PHE A 17 -0.54 -1.96 -12.67
CA PHE A 17 0.75 -1.66 -12.04
C PHE A 17 1.91 -2.33 -12.77
N LEU A 18 1.75 -3.60 -13.17
CA LEU A 18 2.74 -4.33 -13.97
C LEU A 18 2.86 -3.78 -15.39
N GLU A 19 1.75 -3.26 -15.96
CA GLU A 19 1.77 -2.50 -17.22
C GLU A 19 2.34 -1.08 -17.07
N GLN A 20 2.84 -0.69 -15.88
CA GLN A 20 3.36 0.65 -15.55
C GLN A 20 2.34 1.79 -15.75
N ARG A 21 1.04 1.47 -15.73
CA ARG A 21 -0.08 2.43 -15.82
C ARG A 21 -0.46 2.92 -14.42
N PHE A 22 0.48 3.57 -13.75
CA PHE A 22 0.42 3.86 -12.32
C PHE A 22 -0.73 4.79 -11.90
N ASP A 23 -1.10 5.75 -12.74
CA ASP A 23 -2.30 6.58 -12.53
C ASP A 23 -3.56 5.73 -12.44
N GLU A 24 -3.77 4.85 -13.41
CA GLU A 24 -4.96 4.00 -13.48
C GLU A 24 -4.96 2.94 -12.37
N ALA A 25 -3.79 2.40 -12.04
CA ALA A 25 -3.63 1.51 -10.88
C ALA A 25 -4.05 2.25 -9.60
N GLY A 26 -3.54 3.46 -9.36
CA GLY A 26 -3.93 4.28 -8.21
C GLY A 26 -5.43 4.54 -8.12
N GLU A 27 -6.12 4.74 -9.26
CA GLU A 27 -7.58 4.93 -9.29
C GLU A 27 -8.32 3.68 -8.82
N LYS A 28 -7.79 2.48 -9.03
CA LYS A 28 -8.41 1.25 -8.50
C LYS A 28 -8.39 1.23 -6.98
N LEU A 29 -7.31 1.69 -6.34
CA LEU A 29 -7.24 1.76 -4.87
C LEU A 29 -8.30 2.68 -4.25
N LEU A 30 -8.81 3.68 -4.98
CA LEU A 30 -9.94 4.49 -4.51
C LEU A 30 -11.22 3.69 -4.27
N GLY A 31 -11.36 2.55 -4.94
CA GLY A 31 -12.47 1.62 -4.72
C GLY A 31 -12.45 0.97 -3.35
N LEU A 32 -11.32 1.01 -2.64
CA LEU A 32 -11.16 0.46 -1.29
C LEU A 32 -11.39 1.49 -0.18
N ILE A 33 -11.24 2.78 -0.48
CA ILE A 33 -11.38 3.86 0.49
C ILE A 33 -12.80 3.91 1.04
N GLY A 34 -12.93 3.91 2.37
CA GLY A 34 -14.21 3.91 3.07
C GLY A 34 -14.81 2.53 3.31
N LEU A 35 -14.19 1.46 2.81
CA LEU A 35 -14.68 0.10 3.02
C LEU A 35 -14.15 -0.48 4.34
N GLY A 36 -15.04 -1.06 5.15
CA GLY A 36 -14.68 -1.65 6.44
C GLY A 36 -15.54 -1.09 7.58
N PRO A 37 -15.80 -1.86 8.65
CA PRO A 37 -16.41 -1.32 9.85
C PRO A 37 -15.35 -0.56 10.68
N GLY A 38 -15.75 0.50 11.39
CA GLY A 38 -14.92 1.13 12.43
C GLY A 38 -14.51 2.59 12.17
N LEU A 39 -13.61 3.08 13.02
CA LEU A 39 -13.09 4.46 13.02
C LEU A 39 -11.99 4.66 11.95
N THR A 40 -11.29 3.60 11.57
CA THR A 40 -10.51 3.51 10.33
C THR A 40 -11.07 2.34 9.52
N PRO A 41 -11.70 2.58 8.35
CA PRO A 41 -12.18 1.48 7.54
C PRO A 41 -10.99 0.67 7.02
N SER A 42 -11.07 -0.66 7.06
CA SER A 42 -10.01 -1.59 6.65
C SER A 42 -9.38 -1.29 5.29
N GLY A 43 -10.15 -0.77 4.33
CA GLY A 43 -9.65 -0.40 3.01
C GLY A 43 -8.75 0.83 3.02
N ASP A 44 -9.00 1.81 3.90
CA ASP A 44 -8.11 2.96 4.10
C ASP A 44 -6.76 2.52 4.68
N ASP A 45 -6.82 1.65 5.68
CA ASP A 45 -5.64 1.08 6.34
C ASP A 45 -4.79 0.26 5.36
N PHE A 46 -5.44 -0.59 4.55
CA PHE A 46 -4.78 -1.33 3.47
C PHE A 46 -4.08 -0.39 2.47
N VAL A 47 -4.77 0.65 1.99
CA VAL A 47 -4.19 1.59 1.01
C VAL A 47 -2.99 2.35 1.61
N LEU A 48 -3.07 2.72 2.90
CA LEU A 48 -1.94 3.32 3.61
C LEU A 48 -0.71 2.39 3.61
N GLY A 49 -0.92 1.09 3.83
CA GLY A 49 0.14 0.09 3.76
C GLY A 49 0.78 -0.04 2.38
N VAL A 50 -0.02 0.00 1.31
CA VAL A 50 0.50 0.01 -0.08
C VAL A 50 1.41 1.22 -0.32
N PHE A 51 1.06 2.39 0.20
CA PHE A 51 1.92 3.57 0.09
C PHE A 51 3.22 3.42 0.87
N ALA A 52 3.17 2.88 2.09
CA ALA A 52 4.38 2.64 2.86
C ALA A 52 5.36 1.75 2.08
N ALA A 53 4.88 0.69 1.42
CA ALA A 53 5.72 -0.16 0.57
C ALA A 53 6.35 0.61 -0.61
N ILE A 54 5.54 1.38 -1.36
CA ILE A 54 6.01 2.14 -2.53
C ILE A 54 7.08 3.17 -2.16
N TYR A 55 6.89 3.86 -1.04
CA TYR A 55 7.86 4.84 -0.54
C TYR A 55 9.12 4.18 0.00
N SER A 56 9.00 3.10 0.77
CA SER A 56 10.16 2.40 1.37
C SER A 56 11.05 1.76 0.30
N PHE A 57 10.46 1.28 -0.79
CA PHE A 57 11.23 0.75 -1.92
C PHE A 57 11.88 1.84 -2.79
N GLY A 58 11.59 3.13 -2.55
CA GLY A 58 12.15 4.24 -3.31
C GLY A 58 11.68 4.31 -4.77
N MET A 59 10.44 3.89 -5.03
CA MET A 59 9.86 3.88 -6.38
C MET A 59 9.85 5.28 -7.03
N ASN A 60 9.85 5.32 -8.37
CA ASN A 60 9.95 6.57 -9.15
C ASN A 60 8.91 7.63 -8.72
N LYS A 61 9.30 8.90 -8.81
CA LYS A 61 8.50 10.10 -8.56
C LYS A 61 7.17 10.11 -9.32
N ASP A 62 7.11 9.50 -10.50
CA ASP A 62 5.87 9.44 -11.29
C ASP A 62 4.78 8.64 -10.55
N ILE A 63 5.13 7.46 -10.01
CA ILE A 63 4.23 6.62 -9.19
C ILE A 63 3.75 7.40 -7.97
N ILE A 64 4.67 8.05 -7.28
CA ILE A 64 4.35 8.85 -6.07
C ILE A 64 3.43 10.03 -6.42
N SER A 65 3.68 10.71 -7.54
CA SER A 65 2.88 11.86 -8.01
C SER A 65 1.44 11.46 -8.33
N SER A 66 1.27 10.37 -9.08
CA SER A 66 -0.02 9.77 -9.41
C SER A 66 -0.83 9.50 -8.15
N LEU A 67 -0.24 8.76 -7.20
CA LEU A 67 -0.91 8.36 -5.97
C LEU A 67 -1.26 9.57 -5.07
N LYS A 68 -0.37 10.55 -4.99
CA LYS A 68 -0.61 11.79 -4.24
C LYS A 68 -1.81 12.58 -4.77
N ASN A 69 -1.92 12.74 -6.08
CA ASN A 69 -3.03 13.46 -6.71
C ASN A 69 -4.38 12.78 -6.43
N ILE A 70 -4.40 11.46 -6.54
CA ILE A 70 -5.57 10.61 -6.32
C ILE A 70 -6.07 10.75 -4.87
N MET A 71 -5.17 10.69 -3.88
CA MET A 71 -5.54 10.82 -2.47
C MET A 71 -5.99 12.24 -2.10
N ALA A 72 -5.28 13.26 -2.58
CA ALA A 72 -5.59 14.64 -2.26
C ALA A 72 -6.98 15.07 -2.77
N GLN A 73 -7.39 14.57 -3.93
CA GLN A 73 -8.61 15.04 -4.61
C GLN A 73 -9.82 14.12 -4.37
N LYS A 74 -9.63 12.80 -4.28
CA LYS A 74 -10.74 11.84 -4.41
C LYS A 74 -11.07 11.07 -3.13
N ALA A 75 -10.16 10.99 -2.16
CA ALA A 75 -10.40 10.26 -0.92
C ALA A 75 -11.26 11.03 0.11
N LYS A 76 -11.24 12.37 0.08
CA LYS A 76 -11.85 13.24 1.13
C LYS A 76 -13.33 12.95 1.40
N ASN A 77 -14.11 12.65 0.36
CA ASN A 77 -15.55 12.40 0.47
C ASN A 77 -15.91 10.91 0.57
N LYS A 78 -14.91 10.02 0.62
CA LYS A 78 -15.11 8.56 0.64
C LYS A 78 -14.86 7.93 2.01
N THR A 79 -14.26 8.66 2.94
CA THR A 79 -13.89 8.16 4.27
C THR A 79 -14.09 9.24 5.34
N ASN A 80 -13.81 8.92 6.60
CA ASN A 80 -13.89 9.88 7.69
C ASN A 80 -12.62 10.76 7.77
N ILE A 81 -12.69 11.83 8.57
CA ILE A 81 -11.61 12.82 8.67
C ILE A 81 -10.30 12.25 9.21
N ILE A 82 -10.33 11.23 10.08
CA ILE A 82 -9.15 10.60 10.66
C ILE A 82 -8.42 9.81 9.57
N SER A 83 -9.11 8.88 8.90
CA SER A 83 -8.55 8.08 7.81
C SER A 83 -8.09 8.94 6.63
N TYR A 84 -8.86 9.96 6.26
CA TYR A 84 -8.44 10.90 5.22
C TYR A 84 -7.11 11.59 5.55
N ASN A 85 -6.94 12.05 6.79
CA ASN A 85 -5.70 12.69 7.21
C ASN A 85 -4.53 11.70 7.19
N MET A 86 -4.72 10.45 7.62
CA MET A 86 -3.69 9.42 7.56
C MET A 86 -3.26 9.12 6.11
N LEU A 87 -4.22 8.90 5.22
CA LEU A 87 -3.97 8.68 3.79
C LEU A 87 -3.27 9.87 3.14
N ARG A 88 -3.68 11.10 3.47
CA ARG A 88 -3.04 12.32 2.95
C ARG A 88 -1.59 12.45 3.41
N GLN A 89 -1.27 12.11 4.67
CA GLN A 89 0.11 12.11 5.17
C GLN A 89 0.94 10.99 4.52
N GLY A 90 0.41 9.76 4.45
CA GLY A 90 1.08 8.65 3.79
C GLY A 90 1.35 8.91 2.32
N ALA A 91 0.42 9.55 1.61
CA ALA A 91 0.61 9.99 0.23
C ALA A 91 1.70 11.07 0.05
N MET A 92 2.16 11.69 1.13
CA MET A 92 3.29 12.62 1.17
C MET A 92 4.58 11.96 1.71
N GLY A 93 4.56 10.65 1.97
CA GLY A 93 5.67 9.91 2.55
C GLY A 93 5.75 10.00 4.07
N GLY A 94 4.70 10.48 4.73
CA GLY A 94 4.62 10.54 6.19
C GLY A 94 3.92 9.31 6.74
N PHE A 95 4.67 8.37 7.31
CA PHE A 95 4.12 7.16 7.90
C PHE A 95 4.37 7.10 9.41
N ILE A 96 3.67 6.17 10.05
CA ILE A 96 3.92 5.79 11.44
C ILE A 96 5.16 4.89 11.48
N GLU A 97 6.03 5.10 12.46
CA GLU A 97 7.35 4.45 12.58
C GLU A 97 7.29 2.92 12.43
N TRP A 98 6.29 2.27 13.02
CA TRP A 98 6.16 0.81 12.92
C TRP A 98 5.82 0.31 11.50
N ALA A 99 5.16 1.12 10.68
CA ALA A 99 4.83 0.76 9.30
C ALA A 99 6.08 0.88 8.40
N GLU A 100 6.94 1.88 8.68
CA GLU A 100 8.26 2.01 8.07
C GLU A 100 9.16 0.83 8.49
N ASP A 101 9.26 0.56 9.80
CA ASP A 101 9.99 -0.58 10.35
C ASP A 101 9.56 -1.91 9.71
N MET A 102 8.25 -2.10 9.48
CA MET A 102 7.72 -3.30 8.87
C MET A 102 8.10 -3.39 7.38
N ALA A 103 7.96 -2.30 6.63
CA ALA A 103 8.35 -2.26 5.23
C ALA A 103 9.85 -2.53 5.09
N ASP A 104 10.68 -1.85 5.87
CA ASP A 104 12.13 -2.01 5.87
C ASP A 104 12.55 -3.42 6.29
N ALA A 105 11.93 -4.01 7.32
CA ALA A 105 12.23 -5.37 7.73
C ALA A 105 11.90 -6.39 6.63
N VAL A 106 10.81 -6.19 5.87
CA VAL A 106 10.45 -7.10 4.76
C VAL A 106 11.37 -6.91 3.56
N ILE A 107 11.83 -5.69 3.28
CA ILE A 107 12.66 -5.38 2.11
C ILE A 107 14.13 -5.74 2.36
N TYR A 108 14.66 -5.42 3.54
CA TYR A 108 16.10 -5.47 3.85
C TYR A 108 16.46 -6.42 5.00
N GLY A 109 15.48 -6.85 5.79
CA GLY A 109 15.70 -7.59 7.03
C GLY A 109 15.83 -9.11 6.84
N ASP A 110 16.31 -9.75 7.91
CA ASP A 110 16.31 -11.20 8.05
C ASP A 110 14.97 -11.72 8.65
N PRO A 111 14.72 -13.05 8.65
CA PRO A 111 13.48 -13.60 9.21
C PRO A 111 13.19 -13.20 10.66
N GLN A 112 14.22 -13.01 11.51
CA GLN A 112 14.02 -12.60 12.90
C GLN A 112 13.61 -11.13 13.00
N GLN A 113 14.16 -10.27 12.15
CA GLN A 113 13.80 -8.85 12.06
C GLN A 113 12.36 -8.68 11.55
N ILE A 114 11.94 -9.48 10.57
CA ILE A 114 10.56 -9.54 10.08
C ILE A 114 9.61 -9.95 11.22
N GLU A 115 9.95 -11.02 11.95
CA GLU A 115 9.13 -11.50 13.07
C GLU A 115 9.02 -10.45 14.19
N ALA A 116 10.12 -9.74 14.48
CA ALA A 116 10.15 -8.68 15.48
C ALA A 116 9.32 -7.45 15.05
N ALA A 117 9.40 -7.04 13.79
CA ALA A 117 8.58 -5.95 13.24
C ALA A 117 7.09 -6.32 13.28
N PHE A 118 6.74 -7.53 12.86
CA PHE A 118 5.36 -8.05 12.91
C PHE A 118 4.84 -8.14 14.35
N SER A 119 5.67 -8.61 15.29
CA SER A 119 5.31 -8.69 16.71
C SER A 119 5.10 -7.31 17.35
N ARG A 120 5.86 -6.28 16.93
CA ARG A 120 5.66 -4.89 17.36
C ARG A 120 4.35 -4.34 16.81
N MET A 121 4.05 -4.59 15.54
CA MET A 121 2.79 -4.21 14.90
C MET A 121 1.57 -4.80 15.65
N LEU A 122 1.59 -6.10 15.98
CA LEU A 122 0.47 -6.76 16.67
C LEU A 122 0.10 -6.11 18.01
N LYS A 123 1.03 -5.39 18.65
CA LYS A 123 0.80 -4.71 19.94
C LYS A 123 0.11 -3.35 19.80
N ILE A 124 0.11 -2.73 18.62
CA ILE A 124 -0.33 -1.33 18.42
C ILE A 124 -1.84 -1.23 18.13
N GLY A 125 -2.46 -2.30 17.62
CA GLY A 125 -3.91 -2.39 17.44
C GLY A 125 -4.29 -3.48 16.45
N SER A 126 -5.04 -4.49 16.89
CA SER A 126 -5.16 -5.76 16.18
C SER A 126 -5.83 -5.67 14.80
N SER A 127 -6.76 -4.74 14.56
CA SER A 127 -7.49 -4.64 13.28
C SER A 127 -6.76 -3.75 12.27
N SER A 128 -6.53 -2.48 12.59
CA SER A 128 -5.88 -1.51 11.69
C SER A 128 -4.44 -1.90 11.33
N GLY A 129 -3.68 -2.44 12.30
CA GLY A 129 -2.33 -2.95 12.05
C GLY A 129 -2.30 -4.11 11.05
N SER A 130 -3.27 -5.01 11.14
CA SER A 130 -3.38 -6.16 10.22
C SER A 130 -3.68 -5.72 8.79
N ASP A 131 -4.59 -4.76 8.62
CA ASP A 131 -4.98 -4.23 7.31
C ASP A 131 -3.83 -3.45 6.65
N ILE A 132 -3.12 -2.58 7.40
CA ILE A 132 -1.91 -1.89 6.92
C ILE A 132 -0.85 -2.90 6.50
N SER A 133 -0.57 -3.92 7.30
CA SER A 133 0.46 -4.92 6.96
C SER A 133 0.10 -5.75 5.74
N ALA A 134 -1.18 -6.09 5.57
CA ALA A 134 -1.65 -6.71 4.34
C ALA A 134 -1.41 -5.80 3.11
N GLY A 135 -1.62 -4.49 3.27
CA GLY A 135 -1.28 -3.48 2.27
C GLY A 135 0.22 -3.41 1.95
N ILE A 136 1.08 -3.41 2.97
CA ILE A 136 2.55 -3.39 2.81
C ILE A 136 3.00 -4.63 2.01
N LEU A 137 2.57 -5.81 2.43
CA LEU A 137 2.95 -7.07 1.76
C LEU A 137 2.46 -7.11 0.32
N PHE A 138 1.23 -6.64 0.08
CA PHE A 138 0.68 -6.54 -1.28
C PHE A 138 1.50 -5.58 -2.14
N GLY A 139 1.84 -4.40 -1.62
CA GLY A 139 2.67 -3.42 -2.32
C GLY A 139 4.05 -3.98 -2.68
N ILE A 140 4.76 -4.56 -1.70
CA ILE A 140 6.09 -5.17 -1.91
C ILE A 140 6.02 -6.28 -2.95
N THR A 141 5.01 -7.16 -2.89
CA THR A 141 4.85 -8.27 -3.84
C THR A 141 4.71 -7.76 -5.28
N ASN A 142 3.93 -6.69 -5.50
CA ASN A 142 3.75 -6.11 -6.83
C ASN A 142 5.02 -5.39 -7.33
N ILE A 143 5.75 -4.71 -6.44
CA ILE A 143 7.02 -4.06 -6.77
C ILE A 143 8.05 -5.12 -7.19
N LEU A 144 8.20 -6.20 -6.42
CA LEU A 144 9.11 -7.30 -6.76
C LEU A 144 8.74 -7.97 -8.09
N ALA A 145 7.45 -8.11 -8.39
CA ALA A 145 6.98 -8.63 -9.67
C ALA A 145 7.32 -7.70 -10.84
N LEU A 146 7.16 -6.39 -10.67
CA LEU A 146 7.54 -5.38 -11.67
C LEU A 146 9.05 -5.42 -11.97
N LEU A 147 9.89 -5.45 -10.92
CA LEU A 147 11.35 -5.46 -11.08
C LEU A 147 11.85 -6.73 -11.78
N LYS A 148 11.21 -7.88 -11.55
CA LYS A 148 11.54 -9.13 -12.25
C LYS A 148 11.28 -9.03 -13.76
N GLN A 149 10.17 -8.38 -14.16
CA GLN A 149 9.88 -8.15 -15.58
C GLN A 149 10.94 -7.28 -16.24
N GLU A 150 11.41 -6.23 -15.56
CA GLU A 150 12.48 -5.36 -16.08
C GLU A 150 13.80 -6.13 -16.29
N THR A 151 14.16 -7.05 -15.38
CA THR A 151 15.36 -7.88 -15.52
C THR A 151 15.27 -8.87 -16.69
N GLU A 152 14.12 -9.52 -16.90
CA GLU A 152 13.92 -10.48 -18.01
C GLU A 152 13.89 -9.80 -19.39
N THR A 153 13.41 -8.56 -19.44
CA THR A 153 13.39 -7.78 -20.70
C THR A 153 14.78 -7.26 -21.08
N THR A 154 15.68 -7.10 -20.11
CA THR A 154 17.05 -6.60 -20.35
C THR A 154 17.99 -7.73 -20.79
N GLU A 155 17.74 -8.99 -20.42
CA GLU A 155 18.54 -10.16 -20.82
C GLU A 155 18.18 -10.72 -22.22
N SER A 156 17.11 -10.20 -22.85
CA SER A 156 16.63 -10.65 -24.17
C SER A 156 17.05 -9.74 -25.35
N HIS A 157 17.98 -8.81 -25.11
CA HIS A 157 18.60 -7.92 -26.10
C HIS A 157 20.14 -8.01 -26.05
#